data_AF-A0A3B4XL19-F1
#
_entry.id   AF-A0A3B4XL19-F1
#
_cell.length_a   1.000
_cell.length_b   1.000
_cell.length_c   1.000
_cell.angle_alpha   90.00
_cell.angle_beta   90.00
_cell.angle_gamma   90.00
#
_symmetry.space_group_name_H-M   'P 1'
#
loop_
_entity.id
_entity.type
_entity.pdbx_description
1 polymer ?
#
loop_
_entity_poly.entity_id
_entity_poly.type
_entity_poly.pdbx_seq_one_letter_code
_entity_poly.pdbx_strand_id
1 'polypeptide(L)'
;MESVEEAVVSELKKQLQDEDLNPEQKINLLNNGINKALNVAAVQTDSSVLTRVKSQLYHTGVLSQCVRALSLDPIRLRGNWTGAAATLAQLTSSCCVGVDPGKHSKAFHRLFLPSVIDSLLSLASQLMRRVESSSLFRKVMDSVSWLLRAHTQLTTQVLSSVHYERIQMCDDATVSLLCVQLWIQTCTASRDFLSRLSDDSVLLLLNEAVGQLAVSSDSVVGRASVRLILLMANQLQLRLQPLLLSFRGLDNLLDKDWRGQGFDQEVDQLIALIQSDRGTMSPSQVRLDTSQSFP
;
A
#
# COMPACT_ATOMS: atom_id res chain seq x y z
N MET A 1 -21.40 14.16 -31.99
CA MET A 1 -21.73 12.72 -32.08
C MET A 1 -21.01 12.07 -30.91
N GLU A 2 -21.76 11.57 -29.93
CA GLU A 2 -21.19 10.90 -28.74
C GLU A 2 -20.43 9.65 -29.20
N SER A 3 -19.22 9.42 -28.67
CA SER A 3 -18.45 8.23 -29.06
C SER A 3 -19.07 6.97 -28.45
N VAL A 4 -18.79 5.79 -29.01
CA VAL A 4 -19.36 4.52 -28.50
C VAL A 4 -18.98 4.29 -27.05
N GLU A 5 -17.76 4.66 -26.67
CA GLU A 5 -17.28 4.55 -25.29
C GLU A 5 -18.02 5.50 -24.35
N GLU A 6 -18.27 6.73 -24.80
CA GLU A 6 -19.00 7.73 -24.02
C GLU A 6 -20.44 7.28 -23.76
N ALA A 7 -21.10 6.71 -24.77
CA ALA A 7 -22.45 6.17 -24.64
C ALA A 7 -22.51 5.02 -23.62
N VAL A 8 -21.49 4.16 -23.55
CA VAL A 8 -21.44 3.06 -22.56
C VAL A 8 -21.35 3.60 -21.13
N VAL A 9 -20.52 4.63 -20.90
CA VAL A 9 -20.39 5.25 -19.57
C VAL A 9 -21.65 6.02 -19.18
N SER A 10 -22.26 6.73 -20.13
CA SER A 10 -23.53 7.45 -19.94
C SER A 10 -24.67 6.49 -19.57
N GLU A 11 -24.78 5.35 -20.27
CA GLU A 11 -25.79 4.32 -19.98
C GLU A 11 -25.56 3.68 -18.61
N LEU A 12 -24.31 3.33 -18.27
CA LEU A 12 -23.97 2.81 -16.94
C LEU A 12 -24.39 3.79 -15.83
N LYS A 13 -24.09 5.09 -16.01
CA LYS A 13 -24.49 6.12 -15.05
C LYS A 13 -26.01 6.15 -14.86
N LYS A 14 -26.77 6.06 -15.95
CA LYS A 14 -28.24 6.06 -15.92
C LYS A 14 -28.77 4.84 -15.16
N GLN A 15 -28.23 3.65 -15.43
CA GLN A 15 -28.63 2.43 -14.73
C GLN A 15 -28.34 2.49 -13.23
N LEU A 16 -27.25 3.17 -12.82
CA LEU A 16 -26.91 3.36 -11.40
C LEU A 16 -27.83 4.34 -10.65
N GLN A 17 -28.68 5.09 -11.35
CA GLN A 17 -29.67 5.99 -10.74
C GLN A 17 -30.94 5.25 -10.31
N ASP A 18 -31.08 3.97 -10.69
CA ASP A 18 -32.18 3.13 -10.24
C ASP A 18 -32.08 2.86 -8.72
N GLU A 19 -33.05 3.38 -7.96
CA GLU A 19 -33.10 3.27 -6.51
C GLU A 19 -33.45 1.85 -6.04
N ASP A 20 -34.09 1.05 -6.90
CA ASP A 20 -34.56 -0.31 -6.59
C ASP A 20 -33.42 -1.34 -6.61
N LEU A 21 -32.24 -0.96 -7.12
CA LEU A 21 -31.09 -1.84 -7.17
C LEU A 21 -30.56 -2.15 -5.76
N ASN A 22 -30.55 -3.45 -5.43
CA ASN A 22 -29.94 -3.93 -4.21
C ASN A 22 -28.39 -3.83 -4.29
N PRO A 23 -27.68 -3.91 -3.15
CA PRO A 23 -26.22 -3.80 -3.12
C PRO A 23 -25.44 -4.76 -4.03
N GLU A 24 -25.89 -6.01 -4.16
CA GLU A 24 -25.25 -7.03 -4.99
C GLU A 24 -25.44 -6.73 -6.48
N GLN A 25 -26.66 -6.36 -6.87
CA GLN A 25 -26.96 -5.90 -8.22
C GLN A 25 -26.14 -4.67 -8.59
N LYS A 26 -25.97 -3.72 -7.66
CA LYS A 26 -25.12 -2.52 -7.88
C LYS A 26 -23.67 -2.89 -8.15
N ILE A 27 -23.07 -3.78 -7.37
CA ILE A 27 -21.67 -4.20 -7.59
C ILE A 27 -21.51 -4.94 -8.91
N ASN A 28 -22.43 -5.86 -9.24
CA ASN A 28 -22.40 -6.59 -10.49
C ASN A 28 -22.56 -5.66 -11.70
N LEU A 29 -23.47 -4.69 -11.60
CA LEU A 29 -23.65 -3.66 -12.61
C LEU A 29 -22.39 -2.82 -12.81
N LEU A 30 -21.76 -2.36 -11.72
CA LEU A 30 -20.50 -1.61 -11.77
C LEU A 30 -19.37 -2.43 -12.41
N ASN A 31 -19.18 -3.68 -11.97
CA ASN A 31 -18.17 -4.57 -12.53
C ASN A 31 -18.35 -4.76 -14.04
N ASN A 32 -19.56 -5.12 -14.46
CA ASN A 32 -19.84 -5.38 -15.88
C ASN A 32 -19.74 -4.12 -16.72
N GLY A 33 -20.29 -3.00 -16.24
CA GLY A 33 -20.29 -1.73 -16.96
C GLY A 33 -18.90 -1.14 -17.14
N ILE A 34 -18.10 -1.11 -16.07
CA ILE A 34 -16.72 -0.59 -16.13
C ILE A 34 -15.87 -1.49 -17.01
N ASN A 35 -15.95 -2.81 -16.83
CA ASN A 35 -15.18 -3.75 -17.64
C ASN A 35 -15.56 -3.63 -19.13
N LYS A 36 -16.85 -3.48 -19.45
CA LYS A 36 -17.30 -3.21 -20.82
C LYS A 36 -16.70 -1.91 -21.37
N ALA A 37 -16.79 -0.81 -20.62
CA ALA A 37 -16.24 0.48 -21.05
C ALA A 37 -14.73 0.42 -21.31
N LEU A 38 -13.97 -0.22 -20.41
CA LEU A 38 -12.53 -0.40 -20.55
C LEU A 38 -12.16 -1.30 -21.74
N ASN A 39 -12.91 -2.39 -21.96
CA ASN A 39 -12.64 -3.31 -23.07
C ASN A 39 -12.95 -2.66 -24.43
N VAL A 40 -14.03 -1.89 -24.55
CA VAL A 40 -14.31 -1.14 -25.78
C VAL A 40 -13.18 -0.15 -26.07
N ALA A 41 -12.71 0.57 -25.05
CA ALA A 41 -11.59 1.50 -25.20
C ALA A 41 -10.27 0.80 -25.55
N ALA A 42 -10.01 -0.37 -24.99
CA ALA A 42 -8.75 -1.11 -25.18
C ALA A 42 -8.58 -1.69 -26.59
N VAL A 43 -9.67 -1.90 -27.33
CA VAL A 43 -9.64 -2.37 -28.73
C VAL A 43 -9.29 -1.23 -29.70
N GLN A 44 -9.38 0.02 -29.25
CA GLN A 44 -9.01 1.18 -30.07
C GLN A 44 -7.48 1.30 -30.21
N THR A 45 -7.02 1.73 -31.37
CA THR A 45 -5.59 1.97 -31.63
C THR A 45 -5.07 3.22 -30.92
N ASP A 46 -5.95 4.17 -30.61
CA ASP A 46 -5.61 5.40 -29.91
C ASP A 46 -5.63 5.20 -28.39
N SER A 47 -4.45 5.15 -27.79
CA SER A 47 -4.26 5.01 -26.34
C SER A 47 -4.90 6.14 -25.51
N SER A 48 -5.16 7.31 -26.10
CA SER A 48 -5.82 8.43 -25.42
C SER A 48 -7.30 8.15 -25.11
N VAL A 49 -7.92 7.22 -25.84
CA VAL A 49 -9.33 6.82 -25.62
C VAL A 49 -9.50 6.22 -24.24
N LEU A 50 -8.56 5.37 -23.79
CA LEU A 50 -8.60 4.77 -22.46
C LEU A 50 -8.53 5.83 -21.36
N THR A 51 -7.66 6.82 -21.51
CA THR A 51 -7.57 7.96 -20.59
C THR A 51 -8.89 8.72 -20.54
N ARG A 52 -9.50 9.01 -21.70
CA ARG A 52 -10.79 9.71 -21.78
C ARG A 52 -11.90 8.94 -21.07
N VAL A 53 -11.99 7.62 -21.27
CA VAL A 53 -12.98 6.77 -20.60
C VAL A 53 -12.80 6.77 -19.09
N LYS A 54 -11.54 6.65 -18.60
CA LYS A 54 -11.24 6.72 -17.17
C LYS A 54 -11.62 8.09 -16.58
N SER A 55 -11.31 9.19 -17.27
CA SER A 55 -11.74 10.54 -16.89
C SER A 55 -13.25 10.69 -16.87
N GLN A 56 -13.97 10.11 -17.83
CA GLN A 56 -15.42 10.16 -17.85
C GLN A 56 -16.04 9.36 -16.70
N LEU A 57 -15.51 8.17 -16.38
CA LEU A 57 -15.92 7.37 -15.22
C LEU A 57 -15.75 8.16 -13.91
N TYR A 58 -14.68 8.96 -13.80
CA TYR A 58 -14.49 9.87 -12.67
C TYR A 58 -15.51 11.02 -12.68
N HIS A 59 -15.60 11.78 -13.78
CA HIS A 59 -16.45 12.98 -13.86
C HIS A 59 -17.95 12.70 -13.77
N THR A 60 -18.39 11.52 -14.21
CA THR A 60 -19.79 11.09 -14.10
C THR A 60 -20.16 10.61 -12.69
N GLY A 61 -19.17 10.43 -11.81
CA GLY A 61 -19.37 9.94 -10.44
C GLY A 61 -19.45 8.41 -10.33
N VAL A 62 -19.26 7.66 -11.42
CA VAL A 62 -19.29 6.19 -11.40
C VAL A 62 -18.21 5.64 -10.48
N LEU A 63 -16.99 6.19 -10.52
CA LEU A 63 -15.93 5.75 -9.61
C LEU A 63 -16.26 6.06 -8.13
N SER A 64 -16.99 7.14 -7.86
CA SER A 64 -17.48 7.43 -6.50
C SER A 64 -18.52 6.42 -6.03
N GLN A 65 -19.36 5.90 -6.94
CA GLN A 65 -20.28 4.80 -6.63
C GLN A 65 -19.53 3.50 -6.37
N CYS A 66 -18.41 3.25 -7.05
CA CYS A 66 -17.56 2.09 -6.76
C CYS A 66 -17.02 2.13 -5.32
N VAL A 67 -16.47 3.28 -4.92
CA VAL A 67 -16.00 3.50 -3.54
C VAL A 67 -17.11 3.24 -2.54
N ARG A 68 -18.29 3.83 -2.73
CA ARG A 68 -19.45 3.63 -1.85
C ARG A 68 -19.88 2.16 -1.77
N ALA A 69 -19.83 1.42 -2.88
CA ALA A 69 -20.19 0.01 -2.92
C ALA A 69 -19.17 -0.88 -2.20
N LEU A 70 -17.87 -0.52 -2.26
CA LEU A 70 -16.80 -1.20 -1.54
C LEU A 70 -16.86 -0.97 -0.02
N SER A 71 -17.38 0.18 0.43
CA SER A 71 -17.52 0.51 1.85
C SER A 71 -18.73 -0.16 2.53
N LEU A 72 -19.51 -0.98 1.83
CA LEU A 72 -20.70 -1.63 2.39
C LEU A 72 -20.33 -2.78 3.35
N ASP A 73 -21.10 -2.91 4.43
CA ASP A 73 -20.87 -3.92 5.47
C ASP A 73 -21.12 -5.35 4.95
N PRO A 74 -20.11 -6.25 4.99
CA PRO A 74 -20.23 -7.64 4.55
C PRO A 74 -21.32 -8.43 5.26
N ILE A 75 -21.67 -8.10 6.51
CA ILE A 75 -22.67 -8.84 7.30
C ILE A 75 -24.05 -8.77 6.63
N ARG A 76 -24.31 -7.72 5.85
CA ARG A 76 -25.57 -7.52 5.14
C ARG A 76 -25.63 -8.24 3.79
N LEU A 77 -24.55 -8.89 3.35
CA LEU A 77 -24.34 -9.31 1.97
C LEU A 77 -24.13 -10.83 1.92
N ARG A 78 -25.09 -11.56 1.33
CA ARG A 78 -25.03 -13.02 1.12
C ARG A 78 -24.32 -13.35 -0.21
N GLY A 79 -23.84 -14.58 -0.37
CA GLY A 79 -23.35 -15.11 -1.66
C GLY A 79 -21.91 -14.72 -2.04
N ASN A 80 -21.63 -14.66 -3.35
CA ASN A 80 -20.30 -14.42 -3.94
C ASN A 80 -19.81 -12.95 -3.85
N TRP A 81 -20.35 -12.18 -2.91
CA TRP A 81 -20.12 -10.74 -2.77
C TRP A 81 -18.64 -10.39 -2.66
N THR A 82 -17.86 -11.15 -1.88
CA THR A 82 -16.43 -10.88 -1.65
C THR A 82 -15.61 -10.93 -2.95
N GLY A 83 -15.93 -11.88 -3.85
CA GLY A 83 -15.28 -11.99 -5.15
C GLY A 83 -15.65 -10.83 -6.09
N ALA A 84 -16.92 -10.43 -6.08
CA ALA A 84 -17.40 -9.30 -6.85
C ALA A 84 -16.81 -7.97 -6.34
N ALA A 85 -16.70 -7.79 -5.02
CA ALA A 85 -16.06 -6.63 -4.39
C ALA A 85 -14.55 -6.58 -4.68
N ALA A 86 -13.84 -7.71 -4.59
CA ALA A 86 -12.42 -7.78 -4.94
C ALA A 86 -12.16 -7.45 -6.43
N THR A 87 -13.10 -7.80 -7.30
CA THR A 87 -13.05 -7.42 -8.73
C THR A 87 -13.33 -5.93 -8.91
N LEU A 88 -14.30 -5.38 -8.19
CA LEU A 88 -14.60 -3.95 -8.23
C LEU A 88 -13.44 -3.11 -7.69
N ALA A 89 -12.77 -3.58 -6.63
CA ALA A 89 -11.55 -3.00 -6.09
C ALA A 89 -10.45 -2.90 -7.14
N GLN A 90 -10.21 -3.98 -7.90
CA GLN A 90 -9.22 -4.00 -8.99
C GLN A 90 -9.58 -3.05 -10.13
N LEU A 91 -10.84 -3.05 -10.57
CA LEU A 91 -11.30 -2.14 -11.63
C LEU A 91 -11.19 -0.68 -11.18
N THR A 92 -11.60 -0.38 -9.95
CA THR A 92 -11.54 0.97 -9.38
C THR A 92 -10.10 1.47 -9.30
N SER A 93 -9.17 0.66 -8.78
CA SER A 93 -7.75 1.03 -8.69
C SER A 93 -7.13 1.26 -10.08
N SER A 94 -7.43 0.40 -11.05
CA SER A 94 -6.97 0.53 -12.44
C SER A 94 -7.51 1.80 -13.10
N CYS A 95 -8.79 2.11 -12.88
CA CYS A 95 -9.42 3.32 -13.37
C CYS A 95 -8.84 4.59 -12.75
N CYS A 96 -8.25 4.54 -11.56
CA CYS A 96 -7.63 5.70 -10.90
C CYS A 96 -6.22 6.03 -11.43
N VAL A 97 -5.64 5.17 -12.27
CA VAL A 97 -4.31 5.37 -12.85
C VAL A 97 -4.43 5.85 -14.29
N GLY A 98 -3.77 6.95 -14.62
CA GLY A 98 -3.85 7.59 -15.95
C GLY A 98 -5.15 8.35 -16.20
N VAL A 99 -5.82 8.80 -15.14
CA VAL A 99 -6.98 9.72 -15.23
C VAL A 99 -6.47 11.14 -15.50
N ASP A 100 -7.13 11.85 -16.39
CA ASP A 100 -7.07 13.32 -16.43
C ASP A 100 -8.28 13.90 -15.69
N PRO A 101 -8.14 14.35 -14.43
CA PRO A 101 -9.23 14.93 -13.65
C PRO A 101 -9.51 16.40 -14.00
N GLY A 102 -8.75 17.02 -14.91
CA GLY A 102 -8.89 18.42 -15.32
C GLY A 102 -9.01 19.38 -14.13
N LYS A 103 -10.06 20.23 -14.17
CA LYS A 103 -10.35 21.23 -13.11
C LYS A 103 -10.56 20.63 -11.71
N HIS A 104 -10.84 19.33 -11.60
CA HIS A 104 -11.08 18.65 -10.33
C HIS A 104 -9.82 17.96 -9.77
N SER A 105 -8.63 18.20 -10.34
CA SER A 105 -7.37 17.57 -9.93
C SER A 105 -7.11 17.63 -8.42
N LYS A 106 -7.37 18.76 -7.76
CA LYS A 106 -7.18 18.88 -6.30
C LYS A 106 -8.12 17.96 -5.52
N ALA A 107 -9.40 17.88 -5.91
CA ALA A 107 -10.38 17.01 -5.28
C ALA A 107 -10.07 15.52 -5.55
N PHE A 108 -9.62 15.21 -6.78
CA PHE A 108 -9.18 13.86 -7.15
C PHE A 108 -8.04 13.39 -6.24
N HIS A 109 -6.96 14.15 -6.14
CA HIS A 109 -5.77 13.73 -5.39
C HIS A 109 -5.92 13.81 -3.86
N ARG A 110 -6.68 14.79 -3.34
CA ARG A 110 -6.77 15.03 -1.88
C ARG A 110 -7.96 14.39 -1.18
N LEU A 111 -9.01 14.02 -1.93
CA LEU A 111 -10.23 13.47 -1.34
C LEU A 111 -10.55 12.10 -1.95
N PHE A 112 -10.63 12.04 -3.28
CA PHE A 112 -11.08 10.83 -3.95
C PHE A 112 -10.06 9.69 -3.84
N LEU A 113 -8.80 9.89 -4.21
CA LEU A 113 -7.79 8.83 -4.10
C LEU A 113 -7.61 8.30 -2.66
N PRO A 114 -7.54 9.15 -1.61
CA PRO A 114 -7.56 8.66 -0.22
C PRO A 114 -8.79 7.80 0.10
N SER A 115 -9.99 8.18 -0.37
CA SER A 115 -11.21 7.39 -0.13
C SER A 115 -11.18 6.03 -0.84
N VAL A 116 -10.52 5.93 -2.00
CA VAL A 116 -10.31 4.65 -2.70
C VAL A 116 -9.38 3.77 -1.88
N ILE A 117 -8.23 4.28 -1.45
CA ILE A 117 -7.28 3.53 -0.60
C ILE A 117 -7.94 3.04 0.69
N ASP A 118 -8.69 3.91 1.37
CA ASP A 118 -9.39 3.55 2.61
C ASP A 118 -10.38 2.40 2.39
N SER A 119 -11.16 2.46 1.30
CA SER A 119 -12.11 1.40 0.96
C SER A 119 -11.42 0.08 0.58
N LEU A 120 -10.29 0.13 -0.12
CA LEU A 120 -9.49 -1.04 -0.45
C LEU A 120 -8.90 -1.70 0.80
N LEU A 121 -8.32 -0.91 1.70
CA LEU A 121 -7.73 -1.40 2.95
C LEU A 121 -8.82 -1.93 3.89
N SER A 122 -9.98 -1.28 3.96
CA SER A 122 -11.13 -1.77 4.71
C SER A 122 -11.57 -3.14 4.22
N LEU A 123 -11.74 -3.32 2.90
CA LEU A 123 -12.06 -4.62 2.31
C LEU A 123 -10.96 -5.66 2.59
N ALA A 124 -9.68 -5.30 2.42
CA ALA A 124 -8.56 -6.20 2.72
C ALA A 124 -8.58 -6.67 4.18
N SER A 125 -8.83 -5.76 5.13
CA SER A 125 -8.91 -6.08 6.56
C SER A 125 -10.05 -7.06 6.90
N GLN A 126 -11.12 -7.07 6.11
CA GLN A 126 -12.23 -8.01 6.26
C GLN A 126 -11.92 -9.39 5.65
N LEU A 127 -11.10 -9.44 4.59
CA LEU A 127 -10.73 -10.67 3.89
C LEU A 127 -9.59 -11.42 4.58
N MET A 128 -8.64 -10.72 5.22
CA MET A 128 -7.39 -11.30 5.73
C MET A 128 -7.59 -12.47 6.71
N ARG A 129 -8.68 -12.47 7.50
CA ARG A 129 -8.95 -13.50 8.52
C ARG A 129 -9.68 -14.73 7.99
N ARG A 130 -10.03 -14.74 6.70
CA ARG A 130 -10.80 -15.83 6.08
C ARG A 130 -9.86 -16.64 5.19
N VAL A 131 -9.54 -17.86 5.61
CA VAL A 131 -8.64 -18.77 4.87
C VAL A 131 -9.05 -18.92 3.41
N GLU A 132 -10.34 -19.08 3.13
CA GLU A 132 -10.91 -19.21 1.78
C GLU A 132 -10.75 -17.94 0.93
N SER A 133 -10.46 -16.80 1.54
CA SER A 133 -10.34 -15.50 0.88
C SER A 133 -8.88 -15.08 0.65
N SER A 134 -7.89 -15.94 0.87
CA SER A 134 -6.46 -15.59 0.69
C SER A 134 -6.15 -15.05 -0.72
N SER A 135 -6.71 -15.67 -1.77
CA SER A 135 -6.56 -15.20 -3.15
C SER A 135 -7.24 -13.84 -3.40
N LEU A 136 -8.39 -13.60 -2.77
CA LEU A 136 -9.11 -12.34 -2.85
C LEU A 136 -8.40 -11.23 -2.07
N PHE A 137 -7.88 -11.54 -0.89
CA PHE A 137 -7.05 -10.63 -0.10
C PHE A 137 -5.83 -10.19 -0.91
N ARG A 138 -5.08 -11.15 -1.49
CA ARG A 138 -3.96 -10.85 -2.38
C ARG A 138 -4.37 -9.93 -3.53
N LYS A 139 -5.48 -10.24 -4.21
CA LYS A 139 -6.01 -9.42 -5.31
C LYS A 139 -6.30 -7.97 -4.88
N VAL A 140 -6.85 -7.76 -3.69
CA VAL A 140 -7.11 -6.42 -3.14
C VAL A 140 -5.80 -5.72 -2.77
N MET A 141 -4.84 -6.43 -2.14
CA MET A 141 -3.52 -5.87 -1.82
C MET A 141 -2.71 -5.51 -3.07
N ASP A 142 -2.80 -6.31 -4.14
CA ASP A 142 -2.22 -5.98 -5.45
C ASP A 142 -2.85 -4.70 -6.02
N SER A 143 -4.14 -4.47 -5.77
CA SER A 143 -4.84 -3.24 -6.17
C SER A 143 -4.37 -2.02 -5.38
N VAL A 144 -4.05 -2.19 -4.09
CA VAL A 144 -3.40 -1.16 -3.25
C VAL A 144 -2.00 -0.86 -3.79
N SER A 145 -1.19 -1.90 -4.07
CA SER A 145 0.15 -1.77 -4.66
C SER A 145 0.13 -1.01 -5.98
N TRP A 146 -0.79 -1.36 -6.88
CA TRP A 146 -0.98 -0.70 -8.16
C TRP A 146 -1.24 0.80 -7.99
N LEU A 147 -2.12 1.17 -7.05
CA LEU A 147 -2.47 2.56 -6.82
C LEU A 147 -1.34 3.35 -6.15
N LEU A 148 -0.67 2.76 -5.15
CA LEU A 148 0.49 3.37 -4.48
C LEU A 148 1.63 3.68 -5.45
N ARG A 149 1.91 2.77 -6.38
CA ARG A 149 2.98 2.97 -7.38
C ARG A 149 2.69 4.14 -8.31
N ALA A 150 1.43 4.32 -8.69
CA ALA A 150 1.03 5.45 -9.54
C ALA A 150 0.91 6.77 -8.75
N HIS A 151 0.57 6.69 -7.47
CA HIS A 151 0.22 7.83 -6.63
C HIS A 151 0.95 7.78 -5.30
N THR A 152 2.28 7.97 -5.34
CA THR A 152 3.14 7.82 -4.17
C THR A 152 2.78 8.71 -2.98
N GLN A 153 2.06 9.83 -3.20
CA GLN A 153 1.50 10.67 -2.14
C GLN A 153 0.53 9.93 -1.21
N LEU A 154 -0.02 8.78 -1.62
CA LEU A 154 -0.90 7.94 -0.80
C LEU A 154 -0.14 7.12 0.24
N THR A 155 1.19 7.10 0.23
CA THR A 155 2.02 6.31 1.16
C THR A 155 1.68 6.61 2.61
N THR A 156 1.67 7.89 3.00
CA THR A 156 1.34 8.30 4.37
C THR A 156 -0.09 7.90 4.74
N GLN A 157 -1.03 7.93 3.79
CA GLN A 157 -2.41 7.51 4.02
C GLN A 157 -2.51 6.01 4.32
N VAL A 158 -1.75 5.18 3.60
CA VAL A 158 -1.70 3.73 3.85
C VAL A 158 -1.07 3.45 5.21
N LEU A 159 0.09 4.05 5.50
CA LEU A 159 0.81 3.83 6.76
C LEU A 159 0.03 4.31 7.99
N SER A 160 -0.83 5.33 7.84
CA SER A 160 -1.64 5.87 8.93
C SER A 160 -3.05 5.27 9.00
N SER A 161 -3.36 4.27 8.17
CA SER A 161 -4.70 3.69 8.10
C SER A 161 -4.94 2.71 9.23
N VAL A 162 -6.03 2.89 9.99
CA VAL A 162 -6.50 1.93 10.99
C VAL A 162 -6.81 0.56 10.39
N HIS A 163 -7.20 0.51 9.11
CA HIS A 163 -7.44 -0.75 8.42
C HIS A 163 -6.14 -1.47 8.09
N TYR A 164 -5.11 -0.72 7.67
CA TYR A 164 -3.80 -1.28 7.41
C TYR A 164 -3.12 -1.76 8.70
N GLU A 165 -3.21 -0.99 9.79
CA GLU A 165 -2.74 -1.39 11.11
C GLU A 165 -3.36 -2.73 11.55
N ARG A 166 -4.67 -2.92 11.35
CA ARG A 166 -5.33 -4.21 11.63
C ARG A 166 -4.78 -5.36 10.81
N ILE A 167 -4.38 -5.10 9.56
CA ILE A 167 -3.76 -6.10 8.67
C ILE A 167 -2.36 -6.46 9.17
N GLN A 168 -1.57 -5.47 9.56
CA GLN A 168 -0.21 -5.67 10.09
C GLN A 168 -0.22 -6.48 11.40
N MET A 169 -1.25 -6.29 12.23
CA MET A 169 -1.44 -7.02 13.49
C MET A 169 -2.05 -8.43 13.30
N CYS A 170 -2.22 -8.89 12.06
CA CYS A 170 -2.72 -10.24 11.79
C CYS A 170 -1.60 -11.26 12.02
N ASP A 171 -1.83 -12.23 12.90
CA ASP A 171 -0.91 -13.34 13.17
C ASP A 171 -1.03 -14.43 12.09
N ASP A 172 -0.75 -14.05 10.83
CA ASP A 172 -0.72 -14.96 9.69
C ASP A 172 0.48 -14.60 8.79
N ALA A 173 1.40 -15.56 8.64
CA ALA A 173 2.64 -15.35 7.88
C ALA A 173 2.39 -14.97 6.41
N THR A 174 1.31 -15.43 5.79
CA THR A 174 0.98 -15.06 4.40
C THR A 174 0.53 -13.60 4.32
N VAL A 175 -0.27 -13.15 5.29
CA VAL A 175 -0.71 -11.75 5.41
C VAL A 175 0.49 -10.83 5.67
N SER A 176 1.35 -11.18 6.64
CA SER A 176 2.58 -10.43 6.93
C SER A 176 3.49 -10.36 5.71
N LEU A 177 3.71 -11.49 5.03
CA LEU A 177 4.55 -11.53 3.84
C LEU A 177 4.02 -10.61 2.73
N LEU A 178 2.70 -10.60 2.50
CA LEU A 178 2.08 -9.70 1.51
C LEU A 178 2.24 -8.22 1.88
N CYS A 179 2.18 -7.88 3.17
CA CYS A 179 2.42 -6.50 3.64
C CYS A 179 3.86 -6.05 3.42
N VAL A 180 4.84 -6.90 3.75
CA VAL A 180 6.25 -6.58 3.51
C VAL A 180 6.55 -6.52 2.01
N GLN A 181 5.98 -7.43 1.21
CA GLN A 181 6.13 -7.45 -0.25
C GLN A 181 5.56 -6.20 -0.92
N LEU A 182 4.42 -5.67 -0.44
CA LEU A 182 3.87 -4.40 -0.92
C LEU A 182 4.92 -3.28 -0.89
N TRP A 183 5.63 -3.15 0.24
CA TRP A 183 6.64 -2.11 0.41
C TRP A 183 7.92 -2.39 -0.37
N ILE A 184 8.38 -3.65 -0.43
CA ILE A 184 9.52 -4.04 -1.28
C ILE A 184 9.25 -3.65 -2.73
N GLN A 185 8.07 -3.98 -3.26
CA GLN A 185 7.68 -3.66 -4.63
C GLN A 185 7.60 -2.15 -4.86
N THR A 186 7.04 -1.40 -3.90
CA THR A 186 6.92 0.06 -3.98
C THR A 186 8.29 0.72 -3.99
N CYS A 187 9.19 0.33 -3.09
CA CYS A 187 10.57 0.82 -3.05
C CYS A 187 11.31 0.46 -4.34
N THR A 188 11.12 -0.76 -4.87
CA THR A 188 11.81 -1.20 -6.09
C THR A 188 11.31 -0.47 -7.33
N ALA A 189 10.03 -0.09 -7.38
CA ALA A 189 9.42 0.57 -8.53
C ALA A 189 9.93 2.02 -8.75
N SER A 190 10.39 2.70 -7.70
CA SER A 190 10.88 4.09 -7.79
C SER A 190 12.09 4.26 -6.87
N ARG A 191 13.27 4.51 -7.47
CA ARG A 191 14.54 4.64 -6.73
C ARG A 191 14.60 5.84 -5.78
N ASP A 192 13.76 6.84 -6.04
CA ASP A 192 13.61 8.06 -5.27
C ASP A 192 12.32 8.06 -4.43
N PHE A 193 11.68 6.90 -4.26
CA PHE A 193 10.46 6.78 -3.47
C PHE A 193 10.69 7.18 -2.02
N LEU A 194 11.67 6.56 -1.37
CA LEU A 194 11.92 6.76 0.06
C LEU A 194 12.50 8.14 0.36
N SER A 195 13.30 8.70 -0.55
CA SER A 195 13.87 10.04 -0.36
C SER A 195 12.81 11.14 -0.32
N ARG A 196 11.63 10.92 -0.91
CA ARG A 196 10.49 11.86 -0.88
C ARG A 196 9.60 11.73 0.36
N LEU A 197 9.75 10.68 1.16
CA LEU A 197 8.97 10.50 2.38
C LEU A 197 9.53 11.34 3.53
N SER A 198 8.68 11.71 4.50
CA SER A 198 9.13 12.28 5.78
C SER A 198 9.80 11.22 6.65
N ASP A 199 10.57 11.65 7.65
CA ASP A 199 11.20 10.72 8.60
C ASP A 199 10.16 9.89 9.35
N ASP A 200 9.02 10.49 9.72
CA ASP A 200 7.90 9.78 10.35
C ASP A 200 7.37 8.64 9.47
N SER A 201 7.15 8.88 8.17
CA SER A 201 6.70 7.83 7.26
C SER A 201 7.76 6.74 7.06
N VAL A 202 9.04 7.10 7.05
CA VAL A 202 10.14 6.13 7.00
C VAL A 202 10.20 5.30 8.29
N LEU A 203 9.99 5.92 9.46
CA LEU A 203 9.92 5.22 10.75
C LEU A 203 8.74 4.27 10.81
N LEU A 204 7.56 4.64 10.27
CA LEU A 204 6.42 3.73 10.16
C LEU A 204 6.74 2.50 9.28
N LEU A 205 7.48 2.69 8.18
CA LEU A 205 7.95 1.57 7.35
C LEU A 205 8.98 0.69 8.07
N LEU A 206 9.90 1.29 8.84
CA LEU A 206 10.84 0.53 9.67
C LEU A 206 10.13 -0.23 10.78
N ASN A 207 9.13 0.36 11.43
CA ASN A 207 8.31 -0.29 12.45
C ASN A 207 7.62 -1.54 11.90
N GLU A 208 7.15 -1.51 10.65
CA GLU A 208 6.61 -2.70 10.00
C GLU A 208 7.67 -3.80 9.86
N ALA A 209 8.80 -3.50 9.22
CA ALA A 209 9.83 -4.51 8.98
C ALA A 209 10.44 -5.06 10.29
N VAL A 210 10.78 -4.18 11.23
CA VAL A 210 11.36 -4.57 12.52
C VAL A 210 10.33 -5.26 13.40
N GLY A 211 9.07 -4.82 13.36
CA GLY A 211 7.97 -5.48 14.05
C GLY A 211 7.83 -6.93 13.61
N GLN A 212 7.82 -7.19 12.30
CA GLN A 212 7.78 -8.55 11.76
C GLN A 212 9.01 -9.38 12.17
N LEU A 213 10.21 -8.79 12.18
CA LEU A 213 11.42 -9.47 12.67
C LEU A 213 11.35 -9.84 14.16
N ALA A 214 10.58 -9.09 14.96
CA ALA A 214 10.45 -9.34 16.39
C ALA A 214 9.36 -10.36 16.73
N VAL A 215 8.31 -10.48 15.91
CA VAL A 215 7.14 -11.32 16.22
C VAL A 215 7.01 -12.58 15.36
N SER A 216 7.55 -12.58 14.14
CA SER A 216 7.43 -13.72 13.22
C SER A 216 8.52 -14.75 13.46
N SER A 217 8.18 -16.03 13.34
CA SER A 217 9.14 -17.14 13.26
C SER A 217 9.29 -17.69 11.83
N ASP A 218 8.61 -17.09 10.84
CA ASP A 218 8.64 -17.54 9.45
C ASP A 218 9.86 -16.95 8.71
N SER A 219 10.72 -17.82 8.18
CA SER A 219 11.97 -17.42 7.52
C SER A 219 11.76 -16.63 6.22
N VAL A 220 10.63 -16.81 5.54
CA VAL A 220 10.30 -16.06 4.33
C VAL A 220 9.88 -14.64 4.71
N VAL A 221 9.08 -14.48 5.76
CA VAL A 221 8.72 -13.16 6.32
C VAL A 221 9.97 -12.44 6.86
N GLY A 222 10.83 -13.13 7.61
CA GLY A 222 12.07 -12.58 8.12
C GLY A 222 13.00 -12.10 7.00
N ARG A 223 13.26 -12.95 6.00
CA ARG A 223 14.07 -12.59 4.82
C ARG A 223 13.50 -11.37 4.10
N ALA A 224 12.18 -11.33 3.89
CA ALA A 224 11.53 -10.19 3.25
C ALA A 224 11.73 -8.90 4.06
N SER A 225 11.62 -8.98 5.39
CA SER A 225 11.76 -7.83 6.29
C SER A 225 13.19 -7.29 6.30
N VAL A 226 14.20 -8.16 6.40
CA VAL A 226 15.62 -7.77 6.24
C VAL A 226 15.85 -7.11 4.88
N ARG A 227 15.33 -7.72 3.81
CA ARG A 227 15.45 -7.17 2.45
C ARG A 227 14.82 -5.79 2.31
N LEU A 228 13.67 -5.54 2.95
CA LEU A 228 13.03 -4.23 2.94
C LEU A 228 13.94 -3.18 3.60
N ILE A 229 14.50 -3.47 4.77
CA ILE A 229 15.41 -2.54 5.47
C ILE A 229 16.67 -2.28 4.64
N LEU A 230 17.24 -3.30 3.99
CA LEU A 230 18.39 -3.12 3.09
C LEU A 230 18.05 -2.28 1.84
N LEU A 231 16.84 -2.42 1.27
CA LEU A 231 16.36 -1.54 0.21
C LEU A 231 16.24 -0.10 0.70
N MET A 232 15.75 0.09 1.93
CA MET A 232 15.68 1.41 2.54
C MET A 232 17.06 2.03 2.73
N ALA A 233 18.04 1.23 3.16
CA ALA A 233 19.43 1.67 3.30
C ALA A 233 20.00 2.16 1.97
N ASN A 234 19.75 1.43 0.89
CA ASN A 234 20.24 1.78 -0.44
C ASN A 234 19.64 3.09 -0.98
N GLN A 235 18.39 3.44 -0.64
CA GLN A 235 17.77 4.68 -1.13
C GLN A 235 17.98 5.88 -0.22
N LEU A 236 17.99 5.67 1.10
CA LEU A 236 18.11 6.74 2.10
C LEU A 236 19.55 7.04 2.48
N GLN A 237 20.47 6.08 2.28
CA GLN A 237 21.89 6.23 2.60
C GLN A 237 22.06 6.69 4.07
N LEU A 238 22.83 7.76 4.30
CA LEU A 238 23.09 8.31 5.63
C LEU A 238 21.81 8.75 6.38
N ARG A 239 20.72 9.07 5.68
CA ARG A 239 19.45 9.47 6.31
C ARG A 239 18.81 8.33 7.10
N LEU A 240 19.08 7.07 6.72
CA LEU A 240 18.51 5.92 7.43
C LEU A 240 19.13 5.73 8.81
N GLN A 241 20.41 6.05 8.97
CA GLN A 241 21.19 5.69 10.16
C GLN A 241 20.58 6.21 11.47
N PRO A 242 20.25 7.52 11.62
CA PRO A 242 19.60 8.02 12.83
C PRO A 242 18.26 7.34 13.14
N LEU A 243 17.53 6.92 12.10
CA LEU A 243 16.23 6.29 12.24
C LEU A 243 16.36 4.86 12.78
N LEU A 244 17.36 4.10 12.31
CA LEU A 244 17.66 2.75 12.82
C LEU A 244 18.07 2.74 14.29
N LEU A 245 18.68 3.81 14.79
CA LEU A 245 19.05 3.93 16.22
C LEU A 245 17.83 3.95 17.15
N SER A 246 16.63 4.22 16.62
CA SER A 246 15.37 4.10 17.37
C SER A 246 15.04 2.64 17.74
N PHE A 247 15.63 1.67 17.04
CA PHE A 247 15.38 0.24 17.20
C PHE A 247 16.53 -0.43 17.96
N ARG A 248 16.63 -0.13 19.26
CA ARG A 248 17.70 -0.68 20.11
C ARG A 248 17.62 -2.21 20.18
N GLY A 249 18.76 -2.87 19.99
CA GLY A 249 18.87 -4.32 20.03
C GLY A 249 18.52 -5.04 18.73
N LEU A 250 18.23 -4.32 17.64
CA LEU A 250 17.98 -4.93 16.33
C LEU A 250 19.16 -5.80 15.86
N ASP A 251 20.40 -5.38 16.12
CA ASP A 251 21.60 -6.16 15.85
C ASP A 251 21.63 -7.50 16.60
N ASN A 252 21.26 -7.50 17.89
CA ASN A 252 21.15 -8.71 18.69
C ASN A 252 19.98 -9.62 18.26
N LEU A 253 18.85 -9.03 17.87
CA LEU A 253 17.69 -9.77 17.35
C LEU A 253 18.07 -10.52 16.06
N LEU A 254 18.73 -9.83 15.14
CA LEU A 254 19.21 -10.39 13.87
C LEU A 254 20.22 -11.52 14.10
N ASP A 255 21.17 -11.32 15.01
CA ASP A 255 22.19 -12.31 15.36
C ASP A 255 21.59 -13.60 15.96
N LYS A 256 20.66 -13.44 16.91
CA LYS A 256 20.13 -14.58 17.68
C LYS A 256 19.03 -15.36 16.97
N ASP A 257 18.10 -14.64 16.35
CA ASP A 257 16.84 -15.24 15.91
C ASP A 257 16.83 -15.50 14.40
N TRP A 258 17.65 -14.79 13.63
CA TRP A 258 17.60 -14.82 12.16
C TRP A 258 18.85 -15.41 11.49
N ARG A 259 20.02 -15.42 12.15
CA ARG A 259 21.16 -16.22 11.65
C ARG A 259 20.84 -17.71 11.68
N GLY A 260 21.34 -18.44 10.69
CA GLY A 260 21.07 -19.86 10.45
C GLY A 260 19.75 -20.15 9.73
N GLN A 261 18.94 -19.12 9.40
CA GLN A 261 17.64 -19.29 8.74
C GLN A 261 17.72 -19.30 7.20
N GLY A 262 18.94 -19.38 6.63
CA GLY A 262 19.18 -19.56 5.19
C GLY A 262 19.27 -18.27 4.36
N PHE A 263 19.48 -17.12 5.00
CA PHE A 263 19.72 -15.80 4.39
C PHE A 263 20.73 -14.98 5.19
N ASP A 264 21.78 -15.65 5.66
CA ASP A 264 22.80 -15.10 6.56
C ASP A 264 23.55 -13.91 5.94
N GLN A 265 23.76 -13.93 4.62
CA GLN A 265 24.43 -12.84 3.93
C GLN A 265 23.67 -11.51 4.09
N GLU A 266 22.35 -11.53 3.92
CA GLU A 266 21.51 -10.34 4.09
C GLU A 266 21.44 -9.90 5.56
N VAL A 267 21.40 -10.87 6.49
CA VAL A 267 21.43 -10.60 7.94
C VAL A 267 22.75 -9.92 8.33
N ASP A 268 23.88 -10.47 7.90
CA ASP A 268 25.21 -9.94 8.18
C ASP A 268 25.41 -8.54 7.58
N GLN A 269 24.88 -8.32 6.37
CA GLN A 269 24.89 -7.00 5.74
C GLN A 269 24.14 -5.97 6.59
N LEU A 270 22.97 -6.34 7.12
CA LEU A 270 22.17 -5.45 7.95
C LEU A 270 22.83 -5.20 9.32
N ILE A 271 23.42 -6.23 9.95
CA ILE A 271 24.18 -6.09 11.19
C ILE A 271 25.35 -5.14 11.00
N ALA A 272 26.14 -5.31 9.93
CA ALA A 272 27.27 -4.42 9.63
C ALA A 272 26.81 -2.96 9.43
N LEU A 273 25.67 -2.76 8.76
CA LEU A 273 25.08 -1.43 8.58
C LEU A 273 24.71 -0.78 9.92
N ILE A 274 24.07 -1.52 10.83
CA ILE A 274 23.69 -1.03 12.17
C ILE A 274 24.93 -0.72 13.02
N GLN A 275 25.97 -1.56 12.95
CA GLN A 275 27.17 -1.41 13.77
C GLN A 275 28.13 -0.32 13.26
N SER A 276 28.18 -0.09 11.94
CA SER A 276 29.07 0.91 11.33
C SER A 276 28.91 2.32 11.88
N ASP A 277 27.73 2.66 12.41
CA ASP A 277 27.43 3.99 12.96
C ASP A 277 27.68 4.11 14.48
N ARG A 278 27.67 2.99 15.21
CA ARG A 278 28.04 3.01 16.65
C ARG A 278 29.52 3.39 16.85
N GLY A 279 30.37 3.15 15.85
CA GLY A 279 31.78 3.53 15.86
C GLY A 279 32.03 5.04 15.69
N THR A 280 31.13 5.76 15.04
CA THR A 280 31.24 7.23 14.81
C THR A 280 30.79 8.07 16.02
N MET A 281 30.03 7.47 16.95
CA MET A 281 29.57 8.10 18.20
C MET A 281 30.41 7.63 19.42
N SER A 282 31.74 7.71 19.33
CA SER A 282 32.62 7.58 20.52
C SER A 282 32.86 8.97 21.16
N PRO A 283 32.92 9.06 22.51
CA PRO A 283 32.73 10.29 23.27
C PRO A 283 33.97 11.18 23.26
N SER A 284 34.12 11.99 22.22
CA SER A 284 35.12 13.05 22.19
C SER A 284 34.59 14.33 22.84
N GLN A 285 34.16 14.26 24.12
CA GLN A 285 33.90 15.44 24.95
C GLN A 285 33.69 15.07 26.44
N VAL A 286 34.72 14.49 27.06
CA VAL A 286 34.97 14.72 28.48
C VAL A 286 36.38 15.29 28.57
N ARG A 287 36.51 16.60 28.31
CA ARG A 287 37.69 17.32 28.76
C ARG A 287 37.53 17.48 30.27
N LEU A 288 38.50 16.90 30.99
CA LEU A 288 38.74 17.16 32.39
C LEU A 288 38.92 18.67 32.59
N ASP A 289 37.98 19.31 33.26
CA ASP A 289 38.24 20.50 34.06
C ASP A 289 38.15 20.11 35.55
N THR A 290 39.17 19.39 36.01
CA THR A 290 39.52 19.36 37.44
C THR A 290 40.79 20.17 37.63
N SER A 291 40.63 21.47 37.83
CA SER A 291 41.60 22.28 38.58
C SER A 291 40.91 23.51 39.17
N GLN A 292 40.21 23.30 40.29
CA GLN A 292 40.09 24.33 41.32
C GLN A 292 40.53 23.73 42.65
N SER A 293 41.78 24.01 42.99
CA SER A 293 42.32 23.90 44.35
C SER A 293 42.45 25.33 44.89
N PHE A 294 41.62 25.67 45.89
CA PHE A 294 41.86 26.75 46.84
C PHE A 294 42.59 26.17 48.07
N PRO A 295 43.44 26.95 48.74
CA PRO A 295 43.00 28.02 49.62
C PRO A 295 43.37 29.44 49.16
#